data_AF-A0A8G2J2Y4-F1
#
_entry.id   AF-A0A8G2J2Y4-F1
#
_cell.length_a   1.000
_cell.length_b   1.000
_cell.length_c   1.000
_cell.angle_alpha   90.00
_cell.angle_beta   90.00
_cell.angle_gamma   90.00
#
_symmetry.space_group_name_H-M   'P 1'
#
loop_
_entity.id
_entity.type
_entity.pdbx_description
1 polymer ?
#
loop_
_entity_poly.entity_id
_entity_poly.type
_entity_poly.pdbx_seq_one_letter_code
_entity_poly.pdbx_strand_id
1 'polypeptide(L)'
;MKPARLIILAVAVVAAGLAGLLAMQMAGSGGVVTQVRSVVEKEPTVNILVSSANLSVGARLDDQSVHWMAWPQGGVVPGLITEADKPDAVKDLQGAVVRLPIFEGEPIRPEKIADSSSRILSSLLPAGKRAVATEISVATGAGGFILPNDRVDVIMVRKGAEADKLITETVLSNVRVLAIDQQIQEKDDGSKSVVGTTATLELTPDQTKVLAVAQQMADRLSLALRSVADAQEQDTSAADYLLSGDNGSAIIQVIKSGAIVTDASAAPKAE
;
A
#
# COMPACT_ATOMS: atom_id res chain seq x y z
N MET A 1 43.15 -96.39 28.15
CA MET A 1 43.35 -95.24 27.25
C MET A 1 44.80 -94.79 27.35
N LYS A 2 45.53 -94.64 26.23
CA LYS A 2 46.94 -94.17 26.27
C LYS A 2 46.98 -92.78 26.93
N PRO A 3 47.89 -92.48 27.86
CA PRO A 3 47.93 -91.20 28.59
C PRO A 3 48.01 -89.99 27.66
N ALA A 4 48.66 -90.13 26.51
CA ALA A 4 48.71 -89.12 25.46
C ALA A 4 47.31 -88.70 24.93
N ARG A 5 46.33 -89.62 24.85
CA ARG A 5 44.97 -89.30 24.39
C ARG A 5 44.18 -88.50 25.42
N LEU A 6 44.42 -88.73 26.72
CA LEU A 6 43.81 -87.96 27.80
C LEU A 6 44.34 -86.52 27.84
N ILE A 7 45.64 -86.34 27.62
CA ILE A 7 46.27 -85.02 27.57
C ILE A 7 45.74 -84.22 26.38
N ILE A 8 45.68 -84.82 25.19
CA ILE A 8 45.16 -84.16 23.98
C ILE A 8 43.69 -83.75 24.17
N LEU A 9 42.88 -84.60 24.81
CA LEU A 9 41.47 -84.32 25.05
C LEU A 9 41.27 -83.19 26.09
N ALA A 10 42.12 -83.14 27.12
CA ALA A 10 42.11 -82.04 28.08
C ALA A 10 42.49 -80.68 27.43
N VAL A 11 43.52 -80.65 26.59
CA VAL A 11 43.93 -79.44 25.87
C VAL A 11 42.85 -78.97 24.90
N ALA A 12 42.18 -79.90 24.21
CA ALA A 12 41.10 -79.57 23.28
C ALA A 12 39.90 -78.91 23.97
N VAL A 13 39.52 -79.40 25.16
CA VAL A 13 38.40 -78.81 25.94
C VAL A 13 38.75 -77.42 26.44
N VAL A 14 39.98 -77.21 26.90
CA VAL A 14 40.43 -75.89 27.38
C VAL A 14 40.49 -74.88 26.23
N ALA A 15 41.00 -75.28 25.07
CA ALA A 15 41.07 -74.41 23.89
C ALA A 15 39.67 -74.04 23.36
N ALA A 16 38.74 -75.01 23.33
CA ALA A 16 37.35 -74.75 22.93
C ALA A 16 36.62 -73.81 23.92
N GLY A 17 36.86 -73.97 25.22
CA GLY A 17 36.30 -73.08 26.25
C GLY A 17 36.80 -71.64 26.12
N LEU A 18 38.10 -71.45 25.91
CA LEU A 18 38.71 -70.14 25.68
C LEU A 18 38.21 -69.48 24.40
N ALA A 19 38.10 -70.23 23.31
CA ALA A 19 37.56 -69.72 22.05
C ALA A 19 36.09 -69.31 22.16
N GLY A 20 35.27 -70.08 22.89
CA GLY A 20 33.86 -69.75 23.14
C GLY A 20 33.69 -68.47 23.97
N LEU A 21 34.53 -68.28 25.00
CA LEU A 21 34.53 -67.07 25.81
C LEU A 21 34.92 -65.82 25.00
N LEU A 22 35.97 -65.92 24.17
CA LEU A 22 36.39 -64.83 23.30
C LEU A 22 35.34 -64.50 22.23
N ALA A 23 34.67 -65.51 21.67
CA ALA A 23 33.59 -65.31 20.71
C ALA A 23 32.39 -64.59 21.32
N MET A 24 32.00 -64.94 22.55
CA MET A 24 30.91 -64.24 23.26
C MET A 24 31.30 -62.81 23.64
N GLN A 25 32.57 -62.56 23.98
CA GLN A 25 33.05 -61.22 24.31
C GLN A 25 33.10 -60.30 23.08
N MET A 26 33.39 -60.85 21.89
CA MET A 26 33.35 -60.10 20.63
C MET A 26 31.95 -59.94 20.04
N ALA A 27 31.02 -60.85 20.34
CA ALA A 27 29.62 -60.77 19.89
C ALA A 27 28.76 -59.79 20.71
N GLY A 28 29.29 -59.26 21.82
CA GLY A 28 28.56 -58.41 22.78
C GLY A 28 28.37 -56.93 22.40
N SER A 29 28.75 -56.50 21.20
CA SER A 29 28.57 -55.11 20.78
C SER A 29 28.14 -54.99 19.32
N GLY A 30 27.16 -55.81 18.92
CA GLY A 30 26.26 -55.45 17.83
C GLY A 30 25.42 -54.25 18.27
N GLY A 31 25.98 -53.05 18.16
CA GLY A 31 25.25 -51.81 18.40
C GLY A 31 24.00 -51.83 17.54
N VAL A 32 22.85 -52.00 18.18
CA VAL A 32 21.57 -51.69 17.57
C VAL A 32 21.66 -50.21 17.25
N VAL A 33 21.96 -49.90 15.99
CA VAL A 33 21.79 -48.56 15.47
C VAL A 33 20.29 -48.36 15.49
N THR A 34 19.78 -47.90 16.63
CA THR A 34 18.45 -47.33 16.75
C THR A 34 18.42 -46.26 15.69
N GLN A 35 17.82 -46.56 14.53
CA GLN A 35 17.48 -45.54 13.56
C GLN A 35 16.53 -44.60 14.31
N VAL A 36 17.09 -43.51 14.81
CA VAL A 36 16.32 -42.38 15.31
C VAL A 36 15.60 -41.87 14.07
N ARG A 37 14.39 -42.40 13.85
CA ARG A 37 13.45 -41.86 12.91
C ARG A 37 13.14 -40.49 13.48
N SER A 38 13.83 -39.47 12.98
CA SER A 38 13.55 -38.09 13.32
C SER A 38 12.08 -37.85 12.97
N VAL A 39 11.23 -37.88 13.97
CA VAL A 39 9.88 -37.35 13.86
C VAL A 39 10.13 -35.86 13.67
N VAL A 40 10.11 -35.42 12.41
CA VAL A 40 10.07 -34.01 12.08
C VAL A 40 8.74 -33.53 12.62
N GLU A 41 8.77 -32.96 13.82
CA GLU A 41 7.62 -32.30 14.42
C GLU A 41 7.30 -31.12 13.51
N LYS A 42 6.27 -31.30 12.68
CA LYS A 42 5.82 -30.24 11.78
C LYS A 42 5.28 -29.13 12.67
N GLU A 43 6.00 -28.00 12.70
CA GLU A 43 5.50 -26.80 13.35
C GLU A 43 4.09 -26.50 12.83
N PRO A 44 3.17 -26.08 13.71
CA PRO A 44 1.82 -25.78 13.28
C PRO A 44 1.86 -24.66 12.23
N THR A 45 1.10 -24.84 11.15
CA THR A 45 1.03 -23.88 10.04
C THR A 45 -0.34 -23.22 9.99
N VAL A 46 -0.39 -21.95 9.59
CA VAL A 46 -1.60 -21.23 9.22
C VAL A 46 -1.51 -20.82 7.76
N ASN A 47 -2.64 -20.80 7.06
CA ASN A 47 -2.69 -20.31 5.69
C ASN A 47 -2.70 -18.77 5.68
N ILE A 48 -1.79 -18.18 4.90
CA ILE A 48 -1.73 -16.75 4.63
C ILE A 48 -1.97 -16.46 3.15
N LEU A 49 -2.50 -15.28 2.85
CA LEU A 49 -2.74 -14.86 1.47
C LEU A 49 -1.44 -14.35 0.85
N VAL A 50 -1.01 -14.94 -0.26
CA VAL A 50 0.21 -14.56 -1.00
C VAL A 50 -0.11 -14.28 -2.46
N SER A 51 0.79 -13.57 -3.14
CA SER A 51 0.68 -13.34 -4.57
C SER A 51 1.11 -14.56 -5.39
N SER A 52 0.36 -14.86 -6.45
CA SER A 52 0.64 -15.93 -7.42
C SER A 52 1.51 -15.46 -8.59
N ALA A 53 1.81 -14.17 -8.71
CA ALA A 53 2.60 -13.60 -9.81
C ALA A 53 3.26 -12.27 -9.42
N ASN A 54 4.15 -11.75 -10.26
CA ASN A 54 4.66 -10.39 -10.08
C ASN A 54 3.59 -9.37 -10.50
N LEU A 55 3.14 -8.53 -9.57
CA LEU A 55 2.13 -7.50 -9.76
C LEU A 55 2.78 -6.11 -9.71
N SER A 56 2.68 -5.37 -10.82
CA SER A 56 3.13 -3.98 -10.90
C SER A 56 2.13 -3.02 -10.23
N VAL A 57 2.59 -1.81 -9.92
CA VAL A 57 1.69 -0.72 -9.50
C VAL A 57 0.58 -0.52 -10.54
N GLY A 58 -0.66 -0.38 -10.08
CA GLY A 58 -1.85 -0.26 -10.93
C GLY A 58 -2.46 -1.60 -11.39
N ALA A 59 -1.80 -2.73 -11.17
CA ALA A 59 -2.38 -4.04 -11.44
C ALA A 59 -3.62 -4.29 -10.55
N ARG A 60 -4.63 -4.98 -11.10
CA ARG A 60 -5.81 -5.38 -10.34
C ARG A 60 -5.64 -6.79 -9.80
N LEU A 61 -6.07 -6.98 -8.56
CA LEU A 61 -6.16 -8.29 -7.92
C LEU A 61 -7.41 -9.02 -8.42
N ASP A 62 -7.22 -10.28 -8.77
CA ASP A 62 -8.25 -11.25 -9.11
C ASP A 62 -7.95 -12.60 -8.45
N ASP A 63 -8.85 -13.55 -8.63
CA ASP A 63 -8.76 -14.89 -8.03
C ASP A 63 -7.54 -15.69 -8.52
N GLN A 64 -6.90 -15.28 -9.63
CA GLN A 64 -5.69 -15.92 -10.16
C GLN A 64 -4.41 -15.29 -9.60
N SER A 65 -4.48 -14.02 -9.22
CA SER A 65 -3.34 -13.23 -8.73
C SER A 65 -2.94 -13.54 -7.29
N VAL A 66 -3.79 -14.23 -6.53
CA VAL A 66 -3.55 -14.59 -5.12
C VAL A 66 -3.94 -16.02 -4.82
N HIS A 67 -3.30 -16.62 -3.82
CA HIS A 67 -3.68 -17.94 -3.30
C HIS A 67 -3.30 -18.06 -1.82
N TRP A 68 -3.87 -19.08 -1.16
CA TRP A 68 -3.54 -19.43 0.21
C TRP A 68 -2.27 -20.29 0.25
N MET A 69 -1.31 -19.91 1.09
CA MET A 69 -0.07 -20.63 1.29
C MET A 69 0.14 -20.95 2.77
N ALA A 70 0.53 -22.20 3.06
CA ALA A 70 0.84 -22.64 4.41
C ALA A 70 2.11 -21.93 4.93
N TRP A 71 1.99 -21.28 6.09
CA TRP A 71 3.05 -20.51 6.72
C TRP A 71 3.23 -20.93 8.18
N PRO A 72 4.45 -20.98 8.73
CA PRO A 72 4.68 -21.33 10.12
C PRO A 72 3.93 -20.39 11.07
N GLN A 73 3.14 -20.92 12.01
CA GLN A 73 2.32 -20.12 12.91
C GLN A 73 3.14 -19.16 13.76
N GLY A 74 4.36 -19.55 14.16
CA GLY A 74 5.29 -18.68 14.88
C GLY A 74 5.88 -17.52 14.07
N GLY A 75 5.76 -17.58 12.73
CA GLY A 75 6.24 -16.55 11.80
C GLY A 75 5.16 -15.56 11.35
N VAL A 76 3.95 -15.63 11.94
CA VAL A 76 2.86 -14.71 11.59
C VAL A 76 3.10 -13.38 12.28
N VAL A 77 3.28 -12.33 11.49
CA VAL A 77 3.42 -10.96 11.97
C VAL A 77 2.14 -10.16 11.76
N PRO A 78 1.91 -9.09 12.55
CA PRO A 78 0.77 -8.21 12.34
C PRO A 78 0.68 -7.66 10.90
N GLY A 79 -0.52 -7.66 10.34
CA GLY A 79 -0.81 -7.20 8.98
C GLY A 79 -0.79 -8.28 7.91
N LEU A 80 -0.40 -9.52 8.22
CA LEU A 80 -0.63 -10.66 7.33
C LEU A 80 -2.12 -11.02 7.32
N ILE A 81 -2.65 -11.30 6.13
CA ILE A 81 -4.01 -11.80 5.97
C ILE A 81 -3.98 -13.31 6.15
N THR A 82 -4.59 -13.80 7.22
CA THR A 82 -4.72 -15.24 7.48
C THR A 82 -6.11 -15.73 7.09
N GLU A 83 -6.22 -16.99 6.68
CA GLU A 83 -7.51 -17.62 6.35
C GLU A 83 -8.42 -17.72 7.58
N ALA A 84 -7.83 -17.83 8.78
CA ALA A 84 -8.56 -17.87 10.04
C ALA A 84 -9.22 -16.52 10.40
N ASP A 85 -8.53 -15.41 10.12
CA ASP A 85 -9.03 -14.06 10.43
C ASP A 85 -9.96 -13.52 9.33
N LYS A 86 -9.66 -13.83 8.06
CA LYS A 86 -10.39 -13.35 6.89
C LYS A 86 -10.55 -14.45 5.82
N PRO A 87 -11.50 -15.39 6.00
CA PRO A 87 -11.69 -16.50 5.07
C PRO A 87 -12.16 -16.05 3.68
N ASP A 88 -12.93 -14.95 3.60
CA ASP A 88 -13.43 -14.40 2.33
C ASP A 88 -12.47 -13.38 1.67
N ALA A 89 -11.23 -13.23 2.17
CA ALA A 89 -10.29 -12.21 1.69
C ALA A 89 -10.04 -12.26 0.17
N VAL A 90 -10.04 -13.44 -0.45
CA VAL A 90 -9.87 -13.58 -1.91
C VAL A 90 -11.00 -12.86 -2.67
N LYS A 91 -12.24 -12.97 -2.19
CA LYS A 91 -13.40 -12.30 -2.79
C LYS A 91 -13.44 -10.82 -2.43
N ASP A 92 -13.14 -10.48 -1.18
CA ASP A 92 -13.18 -9.09 -0.69
C ASP A 92 -12.15 -8.21 -1.42
N LEU A 93 -10.99 -8.78 -1.76
CA LEU A 93 -9.93 -8.08 -2.48
C LEU A 93 -10.08 -8.14 -4.00
N GLN A 94 -11.18 -8.71 -4.50
CA GLN A 94 -11.41 -8.79 -5.94
C GLN A 94 -11.54 -7.39 -6.53
N GLY A 95 -10.73 -7.10 -7.54
CA GLY A 95 -10.63 -5.80 -8.19
C GLY A 95 -9.76 -4.77 -7.45
N ALA A 96 -9.17 -5.12 -6.30
CA ALA A 96 -8.30 -4.20 -5.56
C ALA A 96 -7.08 -3.83 -6.40
N VAL A 97 -6.57 -2.60 -6.24
CA VAL A 97 -5.49 -2.06 -7.07
C VAL A 97 -4.17 -2.05 -6.31
N VAL A 98 -3.11 -2.57 -6.91
CA VAL A 98 -1.77 -2.59 -6.32
C VAL A 98 -1.18 -1.18 -6.27
N ARG A 99 -0.80 -0.72 -5.07
CA ARG A 99 -0.18 0.60 -4.82
C ARG A 99 1.35 0.54 -4.83
N LEU A 100 1.90 -0.61 -4.43
CA LEU A 100 3.34 -0.87 -4.33
C LEU A 100 3.62 -2.21 -5.02
N PRO A 101 4.72 -2.38 -5.78
CA PRO A 101 5.02 -3.63 -6.48
C PRO A 101 4.99 -4.83 -5.53
N ILE A 102 4.31 -5.91 -5.92
CA ILE A 102 4.22 -7.17 -5.17
C ILE A 102 4.87 -8.27 -6.02
N PHE A 103 5.78 -9.03 -5.44
CA PHE A 103 6.43 -10.14 -6.15
C PHE A 103 5.68 -11.45 -5.91
N GLU A 104 5.87 -12.40 -6.82
CA GLU A 104 5.36 -13.77 -6.68
C GLU A 104 5.82 -14.38 -5.34
N GLY A 105 4.88 -15.01 -4.62
CA GLY A 105 5.10 -15.60 -3.31
C GLY A 105 5.14 -14.59 -2.15
N GLU A 106 5.07 -13.29 -2.42
CA GLU A 106 5.04 -12.28 -1.36
C GLU A 106 3.67 -12.25 -0.67
N PRO A 107 3.61 -12.14 0.67
CA PRO A 107 2.34 -11.98 1.38
C PRO A 107 1.60 -10.70 1.00
N ILE A 108 0.31 -10.83 0.74
CA ILE A 108 -0.55 -9.69 0.44
C ILE A 108 -0.79 -8.91 1.72
N ARG A 109 -0.42 -7.63 1.67
CA ARG A 109 -0.56 -6.68 2.77
C ARG A 109 -1.55 -5.58 2.41
N PRO A 110 -2.48 -5.22 3.32
CA PRO A 110 -3.43 -4.13 3.09
C PRO A 110 -2.76 -2.81 2.71
N GLU A 111 -1.56 -2.54 3.24
CA GLU A 111 -0.82 -1.31 2.95
C GLU A 111 -0.35 -1.21 1.48
N LYS A 112 -0.18 -2.36 0.81
CA LYS A 112 0.31 -2.44 -0.59
C LYS A 112 -0.81 -2.40 -1.61
N ILE A 113 -2.07 -2.39 -1.18
CA ILE A 113 -3.24 -2.49 -2.04
C ILE A 113 -4.25 -1.38 -1.71
N ALA A 114 -5.00 -0.94 -2.71
CA ALA A 114 -6.15 -0.07 -2.57
C ALA A 114 -7.39 -0.91 -2.81
N ASP A 115 -8.26 -1.01 -1.81
CA ASP A 115 -9.51 -1.78 -1.90
C ASP A 115 -10.40 -1.28 -3.04
N SER A 116 -11.07 -2.19 -3.74
CA SER A 116 -11.91 -1.90 -4.91
C SER A 116 -13.30 -1.39 -4.54
N SER A 117 -13.69 -1.55 -3.27
CA SER A 117 -15.03 -1.25 -2.81
C SER A 117 -15.22 0.26 -2.60
N SER A 118 -15.95 0.88 -3.53
CA SER A 118 -16.43 2.28 -3.48
C SER A 118 -17.20 2.65 -2.20
N ARG A 119 -17.60 1.65 -1.41
CA ARG A 119 -18.32 1.78 -0.13
C ARG A 119 -17.43 2.13 1.07
N ILE A 120 -16.11 2.13 0.89
CA ILE A 120 -15.12 2.36 1.95
C ILE A 120 -14.66 3.83 2.04
N LEU A 121 -14.85 4.65 1.00
CA LEU A 121 -14.43 6.06 1.10
C LEU A 121 -15.13 6.80 2.25
N SER A 122 -16.39 6.50 2.54
CA SER A 122 -17.09 7.07 3.71
C SER A 122 -16.63 6.49 5.05
N SER A 123 -16.05 5.28 5.10
CA SER A 123 -15.54 4.65 6.33
C SER A 123 -14.06 4.93 6.60
N LEU A 124 -13.28 5.28 5.57
CA LEU A 124 -11.88 5.72 5.68
C LEU A 124 -11.75 7.22 5.93
N LEU A 125 -12.80 8.00 5.66
CA LEU A 125 -12.79 9.43 5.95
C LEU A 125 -12.76 9.65 7.47
N PRO A 126 -11.79 10.43 7.99
CA PRO A 126 -11.80 10.85 9.37
C PRO A 126 -13.09 11.58 9.72
N ALA A 127 -13.54 11.47 10.98
CA ALA A 127 -14.70 12.19 11.46
C ALA A 127 -14.55 13.70 11.19
N GLY A 128 -15.58 14.31 10.59
CA GLY A 128 -15.57 15.73 10.23
C GLY A 128 -15.00 16.06 8.85
N LYS A 129 -14.47 15.09 8.10
CA LYS A 129 -14.00 15.26 6.71
C LYS A 129 -15.04 14.80 5.68
N ARG A 130 -14.88 15.24 4.43
CA ARG A 130 -15.70 14.92 3.25
C ARG A 130 -14.78 14.64 2.06
N ALA A 131 -15.18 13.68 1.22
CA ALA A 131 -14.54 13.45 -0.07
C ALA A 131 -15.23 14.31 -1.13
N VAL A 132 -14.45 15.13 -1.85
CA VAL A 132 -14.98 15.98 -2.93
C VAL A 132 -14.15 15.77 -4.18
N ALA A 133 -14.82 15.48 -5.29
CA ALA A 133 -14.18 15.29 -6.58
C ALA A 133 -13.93 16.63 -7.29
N THR A 134 -12.81 16.72 -7.99
CA THR A 134 -12.51 17.81 -8.91
C THR A 134 -11.93 17.24 -10.21
N GLU A 135 -12.38 17.80 -11.33
CA GLU A 135 -11.84 17.45 -12.63
C GLU A 135 -10.40 17.95 -12.76
N ILE A 136 -9.55 17.10 -13.31
CA ILE A 136 -8.15 17.40 -13.63
C ILE A 136 -7.78 16.85 -15.00
N SER A 137 -6.66 17.31 -15.50
CA SER A 137 -5.99 16.84 -16.71
C SER A 137 -4.54 16.52 -16.37
N VAL A 138 -3.82 15.87 -17.27
CA VAL A 138 -2.36 15.67 -17.11
C VAL A 138 -1.65 17.01 -16.85
N ALA A 139 -2.09 18.09 -17.50
CA ALA A 139 -1.50 19.41 -17.36
C ALA A 139 -1.87 20.13 -16.04
N THR A 140 -2.97 19.75 -15.39
CA THR A 140 -3.43 20.36 -14.13
C THR A 140 -3.21 19.46 -12.91
N GLY A 141 -2.91 18.18 -13.11
CA GLY A 141 -2.59 17.20 -12.05
C GLY A 141 -1.09 16.91 -11.94
N ALA A 142 -0.25 17.94 -12.01
CA ALA A 142 1.20 17.85 -11.94
C ALA A 142 1.81 16.74 -12.83
N GLY A 143 1.38 16.63 -14.09
CA GLY A 143 1.92 15.66 -15.04
C GLY A 143 1.53 14.20 -14.80
N GLY A 144 0.57 13.93 -13.91
CA GLY A 144 0.17 12.56 -13.54
C GLY A 144 1.02 11.95 -12.43
N PHE A 145 1.86 12.74 -11.76
CA PHE A 145 2.68 12.29 -10.63
C PHE A 145 1.94 12.30 -9.28
N ILE A 146 0.72 12.86 -9.24
CA ILE A 146 -0.10 12.88 -8.03
C ILE A 146 -0.65 11.47 -7.81
N LEU A 147 -0.36 10.90 -6.65
CA LEU A 147 -0.84 9.58 -6.23
C LEU A 147 -1.81 9.68 -5.05
N PRO A 148 -2.64 8.65 -4.82
CA PRO A 148 -3.43 8.54 -3.59
C PRO A 148 -2.54 8.62 -2.35
N ASN A 149 -2.97 9.42 -1.37
CA ASN A 149 -2.29 9.81 -0.13
C ASN A 149 -1.28 10.97 -0.26
N ASP A 150 -1.06 11.52 -1.45
CA ASP A 150 -0.25 12.72 -1.60
C ASP A 150 -0.96 13.96 -1.08
N ARG A 151 -0.18 15.01 -0.81
CA ARG A 151 -0.67 16.34 -0.41
C ARG A 151 -0.54 17.30 -1.58
N VAL A 152 -1.58 18.10 -1.82
CA VAL A 152 -1.62 19.07 -2.91
C VAL A 152 -2.14 20.43 -2.43
N ASP A 153 -1.68 21.48 -3.08
CA ASP A 153 -2.32 22.79 -3.04
C ASP A 153 -3.26 22.94 -4.25
N VAL A 154 -4.42 23.54 -4.05
CA VAL A 154 -5.40 23.83 -5.11
C VAL A 154 -5.25 25.28 -5.50
N ILE A 155 -4.78 25.50 -6.73
CA ILE A 155 -4.56 26.83 -7.30
C ILE A 155 -5.70 27.13 -8.28
N MET A 156 -6.34 28.27 -8.07
CA MET A 156 -7.36 28.81 -8.95
C MET A 156 -6.77 29.94 -9.79
N VAL A 157 -7.06 29.90 -11.08
CA VAL A 157 -6.83 31.01 -12.00
C VAL A 157 -8.17 31.46 -12.57
N ARG A 158 -8.43 32.76 -12.51
CA ARG A 158 -9.63 33.38 -13.09
C ARG A 158 -9.31 34.74 -13.70
N LYS A 159 -10.12 35.18 -14.66
CA LYS A 159 -10.07 36.54 -15.21
C LYS A 159 -10.53 37.55 -14.17
N GLY A 160 -9.78 38.64 -14.06
CA GLY A 160 -10.16 39.82 -13.29
C GLY A 160 -11.19 40.68 -14.02
N ALA A 161 -11.56 41.80 -13.40
CA ALA A 161 -12.52 42.75 -13.97
C ALA A 161 -12.05 43.36 -15.32
N GLU A 162 -10.75 43.38 -15.58
CA GLU A 162 -10.17 43.71 -16.88
C GLU A 162 -9.84 42.42 -17.64
N ALA A 163 -10.27 42.32 -18.90
CA ALA A 163 -10.17 41.10 -19.71
C ALA A 163 -8.74 40.54 -19.86
N ASP A 164 -7.72 41.40 -19.76
CA ASP A 164 -6.30 41.03 -19.89
C ASP A 164 -5.60 40.72 -18.56
N LYS A 165 -6.33 40.79 -17.44
CA LYS A 165 -5.78 40.59 -16.09
C LYS A 165 -6.16 39.21 -15.59
N LEU A 166 -5.17 38.35 -15.33
CA LEU A 166 -5.39 37.08 -14.64
C LEU A 166 -5.12 37.25 -13.15
N ILE A 167 -6.03 36.71 -12.35
CA ILE A 167 -5.92 36.59 -10.90
C ILE A 167 -5.62 35.13 -10.61
N THR A 168 -4.52 34.89 -9.90
CA THR A 168 -4.11 33.58 -9.44
C THR A 168 -4.05 33.56 -7.93
N GLU A 169 -4.58 32.50 -7.33
CA GLU A 169 -4.62 32.32 -5.89
C GLU A 169 -4.68 30.84 -5.48
N THR A 170 -4.07 30.53 -4.34
CA THR A 170 -4.20 29.21 -3.72
C THR A 170 -5.46 29.20 -2.85
N VAL A 171 -6.49 28.46 -3.27
CA VAL A 171 -7.79 28.41 -2.57
C VAL A 171 -7.81 27.40 -1.44
N LEU A 172 -7.01 26.34 -1.56
CA LEU A 172 -6.82 25.34 -0.53
C LEU A 172 -5.35 24.94 -0.48
N SER A 173 -4.80 24.81 0.72
CA SER A 173 -3.42 24.39 0.92
C SER A 173 -3.35 23.08 1.67
N ASN A 174 -2.37 22.24 1.34
CA ASN A 174 -2.04 21.00 2.03
C ASN A 174 -3.19 19.98 2.11
N VAL A 175 -3.97 19.85 1.04
CA VAL A 175 -5.10 18.92 0.97
C VAL A 175 -4.62 17.52 0.60
N ARG A 176 -5.11 16.51 1.30
CA ARG A 176 -4.81 15.10 0.97
C ARG A 176 -5.65 14.62 -0.21
N VAL A 177 -5.01 13.92 -1.13
CA VAL A 177 -5.67 13.23 -2.25
C VAL A 177 -6.07 11.82 -1.80
N LEU A 178 -7.34 11.50 -1.89
CA LEU A 178 -7.88 10.18 -1.55
C LEU A 178 -7.78 9.20 -2.71
N ALA A 179 -8.08 9.67 -3.91
CA ALA A 179 -8.07 8.85 -5.11
C ALA A 179 -7.81 9.70 -6.36
N ILE A 180 -7.21 9.08 -7.37
CA ILE A 180 -7.16 9.57 -8.74
C ILE A 180 -7.85 8.53 -9.61
N ASP A 181 -8.87 8.93 -10.34
CA ASP A 181 -9.57 8.07 -11.29
C ASP A 181 -9.32 8.56 -12.72
N GLN A 182 -9.07 7.63 -13.63
CA GLN A 182 -8.91 7.92 -15.05
C GLN A 182 -10.05 7.23 -15.80
N GLN A 183 -10.95 8.03 -16.38
CA GLN A 183 -11.97 7.51 -17.26
C GLN A 183 -11.34 7.19 -18.61
N ILE A 184 -11.17 5.89 -18.86
CA ILE A 184 -10.72 5.37 -20.15
C ILE A 184 -11.97 5.10 -20.99
N GLN A 185 -12.08 5.80 -22.11
CA GLN A 185 -13.14 5.57 -23.09
C GLN A 185 -12.55 4.79 -24.26
N GLU A 186 -13.18 3.67 -24.58
CA GLU A 186 -12.86 2.89 -25.78
C GLU A 186 -13.66 3.47 -26.94
N LYS A 187 -12.94 3.94 -27.96
CA LYS A 187 -13.53 4.47 -29.18
C LYS A 187 -14.00 3.32 -30.07
N ASP A 188 -14.91 3.61 -31.00
CA ASP A 188 -15.47 2.61 -31.93
C ASP A 188 -14.41 1.92 -32.82
N ASP A 189 -13.19 2.47 -32.90
CA ASP A 189 -12.03 1.90 -33.60
C ASP A 189 -11.18 0.94 -32.73
N GLY A 190 -11.59 0.68 -31.48
CA GLY A 190 -10.86 -0.15 -30.52
C GLY A 190 -9.69 0.57 -29.83
N SER A 191 -9.46 1.86 -30.12
CA SER A 191 -8.45 2.66 -29.42
C SER A 191 -8.97 3.15 -28.07
N LYS A 192 -8.14 3.00 -27.02
CA LYS A 192 -8.44 3.47 -25.68
C LYS A 192 -7.88 4.88 -25.50
N SER A 193 -8.75 5.84 -25.22
CA SER A 193 -8.38 7.23 -24.93
C SER A 193 -8.77 7.58 -23.50
N VAL A 194 -7.88 8.20 -22.76
CA VAL A 194 -8.24 8.80 -21.46
C VAL A 194 -9.07 10.05 -21.76
N VAL A 195 -10.32 10.09 -21.28
CA VAL A 195 -11.28 11.18 -21.56
C VAL A 195 -11.37 12.17 -20.41
N GLY A 196 -11.12 11.71 -19.17
CA GLY A 196 -11.11 12.58 -18.01
C GLY A 196 -10.27 11.98 -16.89
N THR A 197 -9.62 12.84 -16.11
CA THR A 197 -8.97 12.44 -14.87
C THR A 197 -9.68 13.18 -13.74
N THR A 198 -10.07 12.47 -12.68
CA THR A 198 -10.74 13.05 -11.52
C THR A 198 -9.87 12.84 -10.30
N ALA A 199 -9.66 13.89 -9.52
CA ALA A 199 -9.02 13.79 -8.21
C ALA A 199 -10.09 13.91 -7.12
N THR A 200 -10.08 12.98 -6.18
CA THR A 200 -10.93 13.02 -4.98
C THR A 200 -10.10 13.54 -3.83
N LEU A 201 -10.52 14.66 -3.23
CA LEU A 201 -9.82 15.37 -2.17
C LEU A 201 -10.48 15.16 -0.81
N GLU A 202 -9.68 15.06 0.25
CA GLU A 202 -10.12 15.00 1.65
C GLU A 202 -10.25 16.42 2.24
N LEU A 203 -11.49 16.90 2.42
CA LEU A 203 -11.78 18.29 2.80
C LEU A 203 -12.58 18.39 4.10
N THR A 204 -12.43 19.50 4.82
CA THR A 204 -13.36 19.89 5.90
C THR A 204 -14.71 20.37 5.33
N PRO A 205 -15.76 20.54 6.15
CA PRO A 205 -17.06 21.07 5.68
C PRO A 205 -16.92 22.43 5.00
N ASP A 206 -16.06 23.30 5.53
CA ASP A 206 -15.89 24.65 5.00
C ASP A 206 -15.01 24.65 3.75
N GLN A 207 -13.92 23.87 3.73
CA GLN A 207 -13.12 23.68 2.52
C GLN A 207 -13.95 23.12 1.35
N THR A 208 -14.98 22.29 1.63
CA THR A 208 -15.90 21.80 0.61
C THR A 208 -16.66 22.95 -0.07
N LYS A 209 -17.12 23.94 0.71
CA LYS A 209 -17.81 25.12 0.18
C LYS A 209 -16.85 26.00 -0.62
N VAL A 210 -15.63 26.23 -0.10
CA VAL A 210 -14.57 26.97 -0.79
C VAL A 210 -14.27 26.34 -2.15
N LEU A 211 -14.08 25.02 -2.21
CA LEU A 211 -13.82 24.33 -3.47
C LEU A 211 -15.01 24.43 -4.44
N ALA A 212 -16.24 24.30 -3.95
CA ALA A 212 -17.43 24.40 -4.78
C ALA A 212 -17.56 25.79 -5.44
N VAL A 213 -17.30 26.86 -4.69
CA VAL A 213 -17.28 28.23 -5.22
C VAL A 213 -16.11 28.40 -6.20
N ALA A 214 -14.92 27.92 -5.86
CA ALA A 214 -13.76 27.99 -6.74
C ALA A 214 -14.00 27.26 -8.08
N GLN A 215 -14.64 26.09 -8.07
CA GLN A 215 -15.01 25.36 -9.29
C GLN A 215 -15.97 26.14 -10.19
N GLN A 216 -16.85 26.97 -9.63
CA GLN A 216 -17.76 27.82 -10.41
C GLN A 216 -17.07 29.08 -10.96
N MET A 217 -16.11 29.63 -10.23
CA MET A 217 -15.46 30.90 -10.56
C MET A 217 -14.20 30.74 -11.43
N ALA A 218 -13.55 29.58 -11.38
CA ALA A 218 -12.27 29.37 -12.03
C ALA A 218 -12.41 29.24 -13.55
N ASP A 219 -11.54 29.93 -14.29
CA ASP A 219 -11.25 29.56 -15.68
C ASP A 219 -10.38 28.28 -15.71
N ARG A 220 -9.54 28.09 -14.70
CA ARG A 220 -8.69 26.91 -14.55
C ARG A 220 -8.39 26.60 -13.08
N LEU A 221 -8.56 25.34 -12.69
CA LEU A 221 -8.06 24.78 -11.44
C LEU A 221 -6.83 23.90 -11.71
N SER A 222 -5.81 24.04 -10.88
CA SER A 222 -4.60 23.22 -10.93
C SER A 222 -4.26 22.68 -9.56
N LEU A 223 -3.81 21.44 -9.51
CA LEU A 223 -3.24 20.82 -8.33
C LEU A 223 -1.72 20.94 -8.39
N ALA A 224 -1.13 21.53 -7.35
CA ALA A 224 0.30 21.57 -7.16
C ALA A 224 0.69 20.50 -6.14
N LEU A 225 1.46 19.51 -6.56
CA LEU A 225 1.96 18.44 -5.68
C LEU A 225 2.95 19.04 -4.66
N ARG A 226 2.69 18.82 -3.36
CA ARG A 226 3.61 19.25 -2.30
C ARG A 226 4.74 18.25 -2.14
N SER A 227 5.91 18.77 -1.74
CA SER A 227 7.02 17.94 -1.31
C SER A 227 6.63 17.12 -0.07
N VAL A 228 7.15 15.90 0.03
CA VAL A 228 6.96 15.05 1.22
C VAL A 228 7.53 15.71 2.49
N ALA A 229 8.54 16.58 2.35
CA ALA A 229 9.11 17.34 3.46
C ALA A 229 8.13 18.38 4.05
N ASP A 230 7.27 18.96 3.21
CA ASP A 230 6.32 20.02 3.60
C ASP A 230 4.94 19.43 4.00
N ALA A 231 4.71 18.15 3.71
CA ALA A 231 3.47 17.42 3.95
C ALA A 231 3.15 17.15 5.44
N GLN A 232 4.08 17.45 6.35
CA GLN A 232 3.90 17.27 7.81
C GLN A 232 3.22 18.47 8.49
N GLU A 233 3.03 19.58 7.78
CA GLU A 233 2.23 20.70 8.28
C GLU A 233 0.76 20.28 8.40
N GLN A 234 -0.02 20.91 9.29
CA GLN A 234 -1.47 20.72 9.32
C GLN A 234 -2.11 21.35 8.08
N ASP A 235 -3.37 21.02 7.77
CA ASP A 235 -4.11 21.66 6.67
C ASP A 235 -4.26 23.16 7.00
N THR A 236 -3.36 24.00 6.47
CA THR A 236 -3.06 25.29 7.11
C THR A 236 -3.86 26.48 6.57
N SER A 237 -4.61 26.36 5.46
CA SER A 237 -5.46 27.46 5.01
C SER A 237 -6.53 27.06 4.00
N ALA A 238 -7.72 27.64 4.15
CA ALA A 238 -8.73 27.74 3.10
C ALA A 238 -8.96 29.23 2.76
N ALA A 239 -9.38 29.53 1.53
CA ALA A 239 -9.74 30.89 1.13
C ALA A 239 -11.05 31.34 1.81
N ASP A 240 -10.94 31.84 3.05
CA ASP A 240 -12.08 32.21 3.90
C ASP A 240 -13.02 33.25 3.27
N TYR A 241 -12.50 34.12 2.41
CA TYR A 241 -13.31 35.12 1.70
C TYR A 241 -14.34 34.48 0.74
N LEU A 242 -14.08 33.25 0.27
CA LEU A 242 -15.05 32.48 -0.53
C LEU A 242 -16.22 31.94 0.31
N LEU A 243 -16.12 31.95 1.64
CA LEU A 243 -17.18 31.55 2.56
C LEU A 243 -18.06 32.74 2.99
N SER A 244 -17.44 33.90 3.22
CA SER A 244 -18.12 35.08 3.75
C SER A 244 -18.74 35.96 2.66
N GLY A 245 -18.33 35.81 1.40
CA GLY A 245 -18.78 36.67 0.29
C GLY A 245 -18.32 38.12 0.42
N ASP A 246 -17.39 38.40 1.33
CA ASP A 246 -16.81 39.72 1.58
C ASP A 246 -15.39 39.79 0.98
N ASN A 247 -14.89 41.01 0.74
CA ASN A 247 -13.57 41.31 0.17
C ASN A 247 -12.43 41.04 1.17
N GLY A 248 -12.45 39.91 1.86
CA GLY A 248 -11.35 39.44 2.70
C GLY A 248 -10.05 39.41 1.88
N SER A 249 -8.95 39.84 2.48
CA SER A 249 -7.64 40.01 1.86
C SER A 249 -7.05 38.67 1.41
N ALA A 250 -7.47 38.21 0.24
CA ALA A 250 -6.75 37.18 -0.50
C ALA A 250 -5.34 37.69 -0.82
N ILE A 251 -4.34 36.81 -0.76
CA ILE A 251 -3.03 37.10 -1.34
C ILE A 251 -3.21 36.99 -2.86
N ILE A 252 -3.72 38.05 -3.48
CA ILE A 252 -4.02 38.11 -4.90
C ILE A 252 -2.71 38.33 -5.66
N GLN A 253 -2.26 37.33 -6.40
CA GLN A 253 -1.21 37.52 -7.38
C GLN A 253 -1.82 37.89 -8.72
N VAL A 254 -1.57 39.13 -9.15
CA VAL A 254 -1.97 39.62 -10.46
C VAL A 254 -0.84 39.35 -11.44
N ILE A 255 -1.17 38.72 -12.56
CA ILE A 255 -0.24 38.58 -13.68
C ILE A 255 -0.75 39.43 -14.84
N LYS A 256 0.02 40.46 -15.21
CA LYS A 256 -0.25 41.32 -16.38
C LYS A 256 0.92 41.21 -17.35
N SER A 257 0.67 40.72 -18.56
CA SER A 257 1.68 40.62 -19.63
C SER A 257 2.99 39.91 -19.24
N GLY A 258 2.94 38.94 -18.32
CA GLY A 258 4.10 38.17 -17.85
C GLY A 258 4.86 38.75 -16.65
N ALA A 259 4.43 39.90 -16.11
CA ALA A 259 4.97 40.46 -14.86
C ALA A 259 4.02 40.16 -13.69
N ILE A 260 4.59 39.70 -12.56
CA ILE A 260 3.87 39.51 -11.29
C ILE A 260 3.76 40.87 -10.61
N VAL A 261 2.52 41.32 -10.37
CA VAL A 261 2.23 42.50 -9.55
C VAL A 261 1.55 42.00 -8.28
N THR A 262 2.26 42.05 -7.15
CA THR A 262 1.67 41.80 -5.83
C THR A 262 1.06 43.10 -5.33
N ASP A 263 -0.27 43.13 -5.18
CA ASP A 263 -0.97 44.30 -4.65
C ASP A 263 -0.91 44.26 -3.11
N ALA A 264 0.08 44.95 -2.53
CA ALA A 264 0.32 44.99 -1.08
C ALA A 264 -0.48 46.12 -0.38
N SER A 265 -1.68 46.46 -0.86
CA SER A 265 -2.49 47.54 -0.29
C SER A 265 -3.52 47.03 0.73
N ALA A 266 -3.06 46.70 1.93
CA ALA A 266 -3.89 46.70 3.14
C ALA A 266 -3.04 46.92 4.39
N ALA A 267 -2.46 48.11 4.52
CA ALA A 267 -2.01 48.58 5.83
C ALA A 267 -3.25 48.89 6.70
N PRO A 268 -3.28 48.49 7.98
CA PRO A 268 -4.40 48.83 8.85
C PRO A 268 -4.42 50.34 9.07
N LYS A 269 -5.56 50.99 8.79
CA LYS A 269 -5.83 52.33 9.30
C LYS A 269 -5.92 52.24 10.82
N ALA A 270 -4.93 52.78 11.49
CA ALA A 270 -5.03 53.15 12.89
C ALA A 270 -5.83 54.47 12.96
N GLU A 271 -7.04 54.42 13.52
CA GLU A 271 -7.55 55.34 14.55
C GLU A 271 -8.82 54.76 15.18
#